data_AF-A0A1J5HRT6-F1
#
_entry.id   AF-A0A1J5HRT6-F1
#
_cell.length_a   1.000
_cell.length_b   1.000
_cell.length_c   1.000
_cell.angle_alpha   90.00
_cell.angle_beta   90.00
_cell.angle_gamma   90.00
#
_symmetry.space_group_name_H-M   'P 1'
#
loop_
_entity.id
_entity.type
_entity.pdbx_description
1 polymer ?
#
loop_
_entity_poly.entity_id
_entity_poly.type
_entity_poly.pdbx_seq_one_letter_code
_entity_poly.pdbx_strand_id
1 'polypeptide(L)'
;MMAEYEFYRIICQNLLQYICHRFQKTKVDQIVIVLSSIFTNNKRQIITKSLKKYLINESSIPFNIYFHSSQADINNQISDYCCWAIAIKHERNELRPYQVIKSKIKSEFDIFRMGKQLYY
;
A
#
# COMPACT_ATOMS: atom_id res chain seq x y z
N MET A 1 -6.82 -2.66 -21.26
CA MET A 1 -5.40 -2.30 -20.99
C MET A 1 -5.24 -0.97 -20.24
N MET A 2 -5.92 0.13 -20.64
CA MET A 2 -5.83 1.42 -19.92
C MET A 2 -6.41 1.41 -18.49
N ALA A 3 -7.53 0.70 -18.26
CA ALA A 3 -8.20 0.66 -16.95
C ALA A 3 -7.29 0.10 -15.83
N GLU A 4 -6.50 -0.93 -16.13
CA GLU A 4 -5.61 -1.56 -15.16
C GLU A 4 -4.40 -0.68 -14.81
N TYR A 5 -3.81 -0.01 -15.82
CA TYR A 5 -2.74 0.96 -15.59
C TYR A 5 -3.21 2.11 -14.70
N GLU A 6 -4.37 2.69 -15.01
CA GLU A 6 -4.95 3.78 -14.23
C GLU A 6 -5.28 3.35 -12.81
N PHE A 7 -5.81 2.12 -12.63
CA PHE A 7 -6.05 1.56 -11.31
C PHE A 7 -4.78 1.51 -10.46
N TYR A 8 -3.72 0.82 -10.93
CA TYR A 8 -2.48 0.71 -10.16
C TYR A 8 -1.82 2.07 -9.93
N ARG A 9 -1.90 2.97 -10.92
CA ARG A 9 -1.39 4.34 -10.79
C ARG A 9 -2.09 5.08 -9.64
N ILE A 10 -3.42 5.12 -9.65
CA ILE A 10 -4.22 5.82 -8.64
C ILE A 10 -3.98 5.24 -7.25
N ILE A 11 -4.03 3.91 -7.11
CA ILE A 11 -3.82 3.25 -5.82
C ILE A 11 -2.41 3.53 -5.27
N CYS A 12 -1.36 3.34 -6.09
CA CYS A 12 0.02 3.57 -5.65
C CYS A 12 0.23 5.03 -5.23
N GLN A 13 -0.32 5.98 -5.98
CA GLN A 13 -0.20 7.40 -5.67
C GLN A 13 -0.89 7.75 -4.35
N ASN A 14 -2.12 7.28 -4.14
CA ASN A 14 -2.85 7.56 -2.90
C ASN A 14 -2.14 6.96 -1.67
N LEU A 15 -1.65 5.72 -1.77
CA LEU A 15 -0.92 5.08 -0.68
C LEU A 15 0.37 5.82 -0.34
N LEU A 16 1.16 6.19 -1.35
CA LEU A 16 2.41 6.92 -1.14
C LEU A 16 2.18 8.35 -0.64
N GLN A 17 1.19 9.06 -1.19
CA GLN A 17 0.84 10.42 -0.76
C GLN A 17 0.61 10.46 0.74
N TYR A 18 -0.14 9.50 1.25
CA TYR A 18 -0.46 9.44 2.66
C TYR A 18 0.78 9.20 3.54
N ILE A 19 1.69 8.32 3.08
CA ILE A 19 2.96 8.05 3.78
C ILE A 19 3.88 9.28 3.73
N CYS A 20 4.08 9.87 2.56
CA CYS A 20 4.93 11.04 2.37
C CYS A 20 4.45 12.23 3.22
N HIS A 21 3.15 12.53 3.24
CA HIS A 21 2.60 13.59 4.07
C HIS A 21 2.81 13.34 5.57
N ARG A 22 2.65 12.09 6.02
CA ARG A 22 2.86 11.72 7.43
C ARG A 22 4.29 11.94 7.88
N PHE A 23 5.26 11.66 7.02
CA PHE A 23 6.68 11.75 7.36
C PHE A 23 7.35 13.04 6.87
N GLN A 24 6.60 14.01 6.33
CA GLN A 24 7.13 15.25 5.75
C GLN A 24 8.04 16.06 6.71
N LYS A 25 7.76 16.01 8.03
CA LYS A 25 8.55 16.70 9.07
C LYS A 25 9.59 15.78 9.74
N THR A 26 9.67 14.53 9.33
CA THR A 26 10.61 13.55 9.88
C THR A 26 11.82 13.48 8.96
N LYS A 27 13.03 13.48 9.53
CA LYS A 27 14.23 13.21 8.74
C LYS A 27 14.22 11.73 8.36
N VAL A 28 14.07 11.45 7.07
CA VAL A 28 14.07 10.11 6.49
C VAL A 28 15.20 10.04 5.48
N ASP A 29 16.17 9.17 5.70
CA ASP A 29 17.35 9.06 4.84
C ASP A 29 17.10 8.19 3.60
N GLN A 30 16.14 7.25 3.67
CA GLN A 30 15.85 6.32 2.58
C GLN A 30 14.41 5.77 2.66
N ILE A 31 13.80 5.56 1.49
CA ILE A 31 12.51 4.86 1.35
C ILE A 31 12.75 3.45 0.81
N VAL A 32 12.18 2.43 1.47
CA VAL A 32 12.21 1.05 0.99
C VAL A 32 10.78 0.57 0.79
N ILE A 33 10.47 0.18 -0.45
CA ILE A 33 9.16 -0.37 -0.84
C ILE A 33 9.33 -1.84 -1.13
N VAL A 34 8.63 -2.68 -0.37
CA VAL A 34 8.59 -4.13 -0.57
C VAL A 34 7.21 -4.51 -1.06
N LEU A 35 7.17 -5.24 -2.17
CA LEU A 35 5.95 -5.75 -2.79
C LEU A 35 6.07 -7.27 -2.90
N SER A 36 4.92 -7.96 -2.91
CA SER A 36 4.89 -9.38 -3.20
C SER A 36 5.26 -9.66 -4.66
N SER A 37 5.99 -10.75 -4.91
CA SER A 37 6.34 -11.24 -6.24
C SER A 37 5.18 -11.93 -6.97
N ILE A 38 3.96 -11.94 -6.43
CA ILE A 38 2.77 -12.55 -7.07
C ILE A 38 2.37 -11.88 -8.38
N PHE A 39 2.81 -10.64 -8.62
CA PHE A 39 2.46 -9.89 -9.82
C PHE A 39 3.16 -10.45 -11.08
N THR A 40 2.44 -10.49 -12.20
CA THR A 40 3.00 -10.76 -13.53
C THR A 40 4.02 -9.69 -13.93
N ASN A 41 4.93 -10.00 -14.85
CA ASN A 41 5.96 -9.06 -15.30
C ASN A 41 5.39 -7.72 -15.79
N ASN A 42 4.29 -7.76 -16.55
CA ASN A 42 3.61 -6.55 -17.03
C ASN A 42 3.09 -5.68 -15.87
N LYS A 43 2.46 -6.31 -14.86
CA LYS A 43 1.98 -5.62 -13.66
C LYS A 43 3.13 -5.00 -12.86
N ARG A 44 4.24 -5.73 -12.68
CA ARG A 44 5.43 -5.22 -11.99
C ARG A 44 5.99 -3.98 -12.68
N GLN A 45 6.05 -3.97 -14.01
CA GLN A 45 6.50 -2.80 -14.78
C GLN A 45 5.58 -1.59 -14.58
N ILE A 46 4.27 -1.79 -14.66
CA ILE A 46 3.27 -0.74 -14.43
C ILE A 46 3.39 -0.15 -13.03
N ILE A 47 3.42 -1.00 -12.00
CA ILE A 47 3.56 -0.59 -10.60
C ILE A 47 4.87 0.16 -10.39
N THR A 48 5.99 -0.39 -10.85
CA THR A 48 7.31 0.23 -10.70
C THR A 48 7.35 1.61 -11.36
N LYS A 49 6.81 1.75 -12.58
CA LYS A 49 6.75 3.03 -13.30
C LYS A 49 5.90 4.05 -12.54
N SER A 50 4.74 3.63 -12.02
CA SER A 50 3.84 4.48 -11.23
C SER A 50 4.48 4.96 -9.94
N LEU A 51 5.11 4.06 -9.17
CA LEU A 51 5.80 4.39 -7.92
C LEU A 51 6.98 5.34 -8.16
N LYS A 52 7.86 5.03 -9.13
CA LYS A 52 9.01 5.86 -9.48
C LYS A 52 8.58 7.27 -9.85
N LYS A 53 7.58 7.39 -10.74
CA LYS A 53 7.07 8.69 -11.19
C LYS A 53 6.55 9.53 -10.02
N TYR A 54 5.81 8.91 -9.10
CA TYR A 54 5.30 9.62 -7.92
C TYR A 54 6.44 10.05 -6.98
N LEU A 55 7.32 9.13 -6.60
CA LEU A 55 8.39 9.42 -5.63
C LEU A 55 9.35 10.51 -6.12
N ILE A 56 9.74 10.48 -7.40
CA ILE A 56 10.62 11.50 -7.99
C ILE A 56 9.99 12.90 -7.95
N ASN A 57 8.67 12.98 -8.15
CA ASN A 57 7.96 14.26 -8.17
C ASN A 57 7.70 14.82 -6.77
N GLU A 58 7.59 13.96 -5.76
CA GLU A 58 7.07 14.32 -4.44
C GLU A 58 8.13 14.29 -3.34
N SER A 59 9.31 13.73 -3.62
CA SER A 59 10.37 13.53 -2.65
C SER A 59 11.76 13.52 -3.29
N SER A 60 12.73 14.10 -2.60
CA SER A 60 14.16 13.98 -2.94
C SER A 60 14.84 12.81 -2.21
N ILE A 61 14.09 12.04 -1.41
CA ILE A 61 14.63 10.94 -0.61
C ILE A 61 14.95 9.76 -1.55
N PRO A 62 16.17 9.19 -1.48
CA PRO A 62 16.52 8.02 -2.28
C PRO A 62 15.61 6.84 -1.92
N PHE A 63 15.25 6.04 -2.93
CA PHE A 63 14.29 4.96 -2.75
C PHE A 63 14.66 3.68 -3.50
N ASN A 64 14.30 2.54 -2.93
CA ASN A 64 14.42 1.23 -3.55
C ASN A 64 13.06 0.51 -3.59
N ILE A 65 12.81 -0.23 -4.67
CA ILE A 65 11.58 -1.01 -4.88
C ILE A 65 11.97 -2.46 -5.10
N TYR A 66 11.44 -3.36 -4.27
CA TYR A 66 11.72 -4.79 -4.30
C TYR A 66 10.45 -5.61 -4.49
N PHE A 67 10.57 -6.73 -5.20
CA PHE A 67 9.53 -7.73 -5.34
C PHE A 67 10.03 -9.05 -4.72
N HIS A 68 9.51 -9.41 -3.55
CA HIS A 68 9.93 -10.59 -2.79
C HIS A 68 8.86 -11.68 -2.77
N SER A 69 9.27 -12.94 -2.69
CA SER A 69 8.34 -14.05 -2.49
C SER A 69 7.69 -13.95 -1.11
N SER A 70 6.36 -13.94 -1.06
CA SER A 70 5.59 -13.78 0.19
C SER A 70 5.90 -14.86 1.24
N GLN A 71 6.30 -16.06 0.80
CA GLN A 71 6.60 -17.18 1.70
C GLN A 71 7.83 -16.95 2.58
N ALA A 72 8.77 -16.09 2.15
CA ALA A 72 10.07 -15.92 2.79
C ALA A 72 10.30 -14.53 3.40
N ASP A 73 9.39 -13.57 3.20
CA ASP A 73 9.56 -12.19 3.65
C ASP A 73 8.59 -11.82 4.79
N ILE A 74 9.16 -11.44 5.94
CA ILE A 74 8.38 -11.07 7.12
C ILE A 74 7.54 -9.80 6.91
N ASN A 75 7.98 -8.87 6.05
CA ASN A 75 7.23 -7.63 5.79
C ASN A 75 5.94 -7.93 5.04
N ASN A 76 5.98 -8.85 4.07
CA ASN A 76 4.80 -9.35 3.38
C ASN A 76 3.84 -10.03 4.37
N GLN A 77 4.34 -10.88 5.28
CA GLN A 77 3.48 -11.51 6.29
C GLN A 77 2.83 -10.49 7.24
N ILE A 78 3.58 -9.46 7.68
CA ILE A 78 3.05 -8.38 8.50
C ILE A 78 1.96 -7.61 7.74
N SER A 79 2.20 -7.28 6.47
CA SER A 79 1.24 -6.59 5.62
C SER A 79 -0.03 -7.41 5.44
N ASP A 80 0.12 -8.70 5.12
CA ASP A 80 -1.00 -9.63 4.93
C ASP A 80 -1.84 -9.76 6.21
N TYR A 81 -1.20 -9.87 7.38
CA TYR A 81 -1.91 -9.92 8.66
C TYR A 81 -2.68 -8.62 8.94
N CYS A 82 -2.07 -7.46 8.68
CA CYS A 82 -2.75 -6.17 8.87
C CYS A 82 -3.99 -6.05 7.98
N CYS A 83 -3.86 -6.38 6.69
CA CYS A 83 -4.96 -6.36 5.74
C CYS A 83 -6.07 -7.36 6.14
N TRP A 84 -5.69 -8.59 6.49
CA TRP A 84 -6.61 -9.64 6.92
C TRP A 84 -7.37 -9.25 8.20
N ALA A 85 -6.70 -8.70 9.20
CA ALA A 85 -7.33 -8.30 10.45
C ALA A 85 -8.37 -7.17 10.24
N ILE A 86 -8.10 -6.24 9.32
CA ILE A 86 -9.05 -5.19 8.92
C ILE A 86 -10.23 -5.82 8.16
N ALA A 87 -9.97 -6.69 7.18
CA ALA A 87 -11.02 -7.35 6.40
C ALA A 87 -11.98 -8.17 7.30
N ILE A 88 -11.44 -8.98 8.21
CA ILE A 88 -12.23 -9.80 9.14
C ILE A 88 -13.10 -8.96 10.08
N LYS A 89 -12.58 -7.82 10.55
CA LYS A 89 -13.37 -6.85 11.32
C LYS A 89 -14.61 -6.39 10.54
N HIS A 90 -14.47 -6.09 9.25
CA HIS A 90 -15.57 -5.61 8.41
C HIS A 90 -16.52 -6.71 7.96
N GLU A 91 -16.01 -7.87 7.57
CA GLU A 91 -16.82 -8.97 7.03
C GLU A 91 -17.59 -9.74 8.11
N ARG A 92 -16.96 -9.96 9.26
CA ARG A 92 -17.45 -10.89 10.28
C ARG A 92 -17.75 -10.24 11.63
N ASN A 93 -17.49 -8.94 11.77
CA ASN A 93 -17.51 -8.23 13.04
C ASN A 93 -16.60 -8.87 14.11
N GLU A 94 -15.59 -9.66 13.72
CA GLU A 94 -14.63 -10.26 14.64
C GLU A 94 -13.52 -9.25 14.97
N LEU A 95 -13.52 -8.74 16.19
CA LEU A 95 -12.60 -7.68 16.61
C LEU A 95 -11.28 -8.17 17.19
N ARG A 96 -11.16 -9.46 17.52
CA ARG A 96 -9.98 -10.00 18.22
C ARG A 96 -8.67 -9.76 17.44
N PRO A 97 -8.55 -10.09 16.13
CA PRO A 97 -7.32 -9.82 15.38
C PRO A 97 -6.99 -8.33 15.28
N TYR A 98 -8.02 -7.51 15.04
CA TYR A 98 -7.88 -6.05 14.95
C TYR A 98 -7.37 -5.44 16.26
N GLN A 99 -7.90 -5.89 17.40
CA GLN A 99 -7.50 -5.39 18.71
C GLN A 99 -6.00 -5.60 18.99
N VAL A 100 -5.42 -6.71 18.52
CA VAL A 100 -3.97 -7.02 18.66
C VAL A 100 -3.10 -5.95 17.98
N ILE A 101 -3.51 -5.46 16.80
CA ILE A 101 -2.74 -4.50 16.01
C ILE A 101 -3.21 -3.06 16.14
N LYS A 102 -4.29 -2.81 16.88
CA LYS A 102 -4.96 -1.50 16.96
C LYS A 102 -4.01 -0.36 17.29
N SER A 103 -3.06 -0.57 18.20
CA SER A 103 -2.08 0.46 18.59
C SER A 103 -1.05 0.78 17.50
N LYS A 104 -0.90 -0.10 16.50
CA LYS A 104 0.01 0.04 15.36
C LYS A 104 -0.68 0.66 14.14
N ILE A 105 -2.00 0.54 14.04
CA ILE A 105 -2.79 1.16 12.98
C ILE A 105 -2.81 2.68 13.18
N LYS A 106 -2.35 3.42 12.17
CA LYS A 106 -2.37 4.88 12.18
C LYS A 106 -3.57 5.47 11.46
N SER A 107 -4.21 4.70 10.58
CA SER A 107 -5.39 5.11 9.82
C SER A 107 -6.02 3.90 9.15
N GLU A 108 -7.35 3.91 9.04
CA GLU A 108 -8.16 2.99 8.25
C GLU A 108 -8.78 3.82 7.10
N PHE A 109 -7.93 4.40 6.27
CA PHE A 109 -8.37 5.34 5.23
C PHE A 109 -9.32 4.66 4.26
N ASP A 110 -10.54 5.18 4.18
CA ASP A 110 -11.55 4.76 3.21
C ASP A 110 -11.40 5.59 1.93
N ILE A 111 -10.69 5.02 0.96
CA ILE A 111 -10.45 5.62 -0.36
C ILE A 111 -11.74 5.82 -1.17
N PHE A 112 -12.82 5.12 -0.82
CA PHE A 112 -14.10 5.17 -1.53
C PHE A 112 -15.14 6.05 -0.83
N ARG A 113 -14.85 6.60 0.36
CA ARG A 113 -15.78 7.38 1.17
C ARG A 113 -16.47 8.53 0.44
N MET A 114 -15.77 9.19 -0.50
CA MET A 114 -16.29 10.30 -1.29
C MET A 114 -16.90 9.87 -2.63
N GLY A 115 -16.79 8.59 -2.99
CA GLY A 115 -17.38 8.02 -4.20
C GLY A 115 -18.88 7.89 -4.06
N LYS A 116 -19.60 8.06 -5.18
CA LYS A 116 -21.06 7.88 -5.26
C LYS A 116 -21.46 6.57 -5.95
N GLN A 117 -20.49 5.84 -6.49
CA GLN A 117 -20.72 4.64 -7.28
C GLN A 117 -20.49 3.40 -6.41
N LEU A 118 -21.52 2.54 -6.35
CA LEU A 118 -21.50 1.26 -5.65
C LEU A 118 -21.15 0.16 -6.65
N TYR A 119 -20.23 -0.72 -6.24
CA TYR A 119 -19.90 -1.95 -6.95
C TYR A 119 -20.46 -3.12 -6.13
N TYR A 120 -21.17 -4.04 -6.78
CA TYR A 120 -21.75 -5.25 -6.18
C TYR A 120 -21.02 -6.50 -6.68
#